data_AF-A0A7X8VU82-F1
#
_entry.id   AF-A0A7X8VU82-F1
#
_cell.length_a   1.000
_cell.length_b   1.000
_cell.length_c   1.000
_cell.angle_alpha   90.00
_cell.angle_beta   90.00
_cell.angle_gamma   90.00
#
_symmetry.space_group_name_H-M   'P 1'
#
loop_
_entity.id
_entity.type
_entity.pdbx_description
1 polymer ?
#
loop_
_entity_poly.entity_id
_entity_poly.type
_entity_poly.pdbx_seq_one_letter_code
_entity_poly.pdbx_strand_id
1 'polypeptide(L)'
;MSKFKTNEDYFLFAKTLSVIPTEDLLVLLKKHKIKIPTFVHRFILGETIHSKVFQPKLYQSYTDELKYRLRGYKNYSLYLLEKLIADYNLDFEAETYKELFFDMLFLNRDLYNLKNSFIDDLEKLKYKYAVDFEKISYENFIAQFNEIIYEPSGYLDGVSLKILKDVLIYSCTLGDIRGLGEKYGVKVPRRINKGKLIDILAARFRLTSEEAELLNDKSVLELEIYAKEKGFQISIDLKKSDMIEY
;
A
#
# COMPACT_ATOMS: atom_id res chain seq x y z
N MET A 1 24.29 21.66 18.51
CA MET A 1 24.35 20.29 19.07
C MET A 1 22.94 19.71 19.03
N SER A 2 22.76 18.47 18.58
CA SER A 2 21.45 17.81 18.58
C SER A 2 20.95 17.66 20.02
N LYS A 3 19.69 18.03 20.28
CA LYS A 3 19.06 17.95 21.60
C LYS A 3 18.89 16.50 22.07
N PHE A 4 18.65 15.60 21.13
CA PHE A 4 18.54 14.16 21.33
C PHE A 4 19.82 13.47 20.87
N LYS A 5 20.33 12.54 21.68
CA LYS A 5 21.63 11.89 21.45
C LYS A 5 21.49 10.42 21.09
N THR A 6 20.40 9.77 21.53
CA THR A 6 20.13 8.35 21.31
C THR A 6 18.82 8.14 20.55
N ASN A 7 18.62 6.96 19.97
CA ASN A 7 17.34 6.60 19.37
C ASN A 7 16.23 6.49 20.43
N GLU A 8 16.58 6.08 21.66
CA GLU A 8 15.64 6.03 22.79
C GLU A 8 15.08 7.41 23.13
N ASP A 9 15.92 8.45 23.09
CA ASP A 9 15.48 9.82 23.30
C ASP A 9 14.43 10.24 22.25
N TYR A 10 14.64 9.85 20.99
CA TYR A 10 13.72 10.13 19.89
C TYR A 10 12.40 9.34 20.02
N PHE A 11 12.44 8.09 20.46
CA PHE A 11 11.23 7.29 20.70
C PHE A 11 10.39 7.85 21.85
N LEU A 12 11.04 8.28 22.93
CA LEU A 12 10.35 8.98 24.01
C LEU A 12 9.73 10.29 23.52
N PHE A 13 10.43 11.01 22.64
CA PHE A 13 9.90 12.23 22.05
C PHE A 13 8.71 11.96 21.12
N ALA A 14 8.78 10.94 20.25
CA ALA A 14 7.73 10.53 19.31
C ALA A 14 6.38 10.31 20.01
N LYS A 15 6.39 9.61 21.15
CA LYS A 15 5.21 9.42 22.02
C LYS A 15 4.54 10.72 22.42
N THR A 16 5.34 11.77 22.65
CA THR A 16 4.78 13.07 23.05
C THR A 16 4.20 13.85 21.87
N LEU A 17 4.49 13.47 20.63
CA LEU A 17 4.05 14.18 19.41
C LEU A 17 2.70 13.67 18.87
N SER A 18 2.21 12.52 19.35
CA SER A 18 0.96 11.92 18.89
C SER A 18 -0.28 12.79 19.16
N VAL A 19 -0.19 13.71 20.13
CA VAL A 19 -1.21 14.72 20.46
C VAL A 19 -1.38 15.81 19.38
N ILE A 20 -0.43 15.97 18.47
CA ILE A 20 -0.50 17.00 17.42
C ILE A 20 -1.58 16.59 16.41
N PRO A 21 -2.60 17.43 16.13
CA PRO A 21 -3.61 17.16 15.11
C PRO A 21 -3.01 16.92 13.72
N THR A 22 -3.66 16.08 12.93
CA THR A 22 -3.14 15.66 11.62
C THR A 22 -2.95 16.85 10.67
N GLU A 23 -3.89 17.79 10.68
CA GLU A 23 -3.85 19.00 9.84
C GLU A 23 -2.60 19.85 10.12
N ASP A 24 -2.34 20.17 11.40
CA ASP A 24 -1.20 20.98 11.80
C ASP A 24 0.14 20.27 11.57
N LEU A 25 0.16 18.95 11.79
CA LEU A 25 1.32 18.12 11.47
C LEU A 25 1.66 18.20 9.98
N LEU A 26 0.64 18.11 9.10
CA LEU A 26 0.86 18.16 7.66
C LEU A 26 1.40 19.50 7.19
N VAL A 27 0.92 20.61 7.76
CA VAL A 27 1.48 21.95 7.49
C VAL A 27 2.98 21.97 7.78
N LEU A 28 3.39 21.39 8.91
CA LEU A 28 4.80 21.35 9.29
C LEU A 28 5.62 20.42 8.39
N LEU A 29 5.12 19.23 8.07
CA LEU A 29 5.80 18.29 7.17
C LEU A 29 5.99 18.88 5.77
N LYS A 30 4.98 19.58 5.24
CA LYS A 30 5.06 20.30 3.95
C LYS A 30 6.08 21.43 4.00
N LYS A 31 6.09 22.23 5.09
CA LYS A 31 7.08 23.31 5.30
C LYS A 31 8.52 22.78 5.23
N HIS A 32 8.78 21.61 5.83
CA HIS A 32 10.10 20.98 5.84
C HIS A 32 10.35 20.03 4.65
N LYS A 33 9.41 19.97 3.69
CA LYS A 33 9.48 19.11 2.49
C LYS A 33 9.67 17.62 2.81
N ILE A 34 9.11 17.17 3.92
CA ILE A 34 9.15 15.77 4.34
C ILE A 34 8.05 15.03 3.58
N LYS A 35 8.46 13.97 2.87
CA LYS A 35 7.57 13.03 2.21
C LYS A 35 7.98 11.62 2.57
N ILE A 36 7.02 10.71 2.67
CA ILE A 36 7.29 9.29 2.98
C ILE A 36 6.87 8.39 1.82
N PRO A 37 7.59 7.29 1.59
CA PRO A 37 7.20 6.34 0.56
C PRO A 37 5.99 5.51 1.01
N THR A 38 5.18 5.05 0.05
CA THR A 38 3.99 4.20 0.29
C THR A 38 4.30 2.95 1.09
N PHE A 39 5.48 2.34 0.93
CA PHE A 39 5.86 1.15 1.70
C PHE A 39 6.06 1.44 3.21
N VAL A 40 6.44 2.67 3.58
CA VAL A 40 6.50 3.11 4.99
C VAL A 40 5.09 3.31 5.53
N HIS A 41 4.22 4.00 4.77
CA HIS A 41 2.81 4.13 5.14
C HIS A 41 2.14 2.77 5.35
N ARG A 42 2.36 1.84 4.41
CA ARG A 42 1.86 0.46 4.48
C ARG A 42 2.31 -0.26 5.74
N PHE A 43 3.59 -0.14 6.08
CA PHE A 43 4.13 -0.73 7.30
C PHE A 43 3.45 -0.15 8.54
N ILE A 44 3.40 1.18 8.67
CA ILE A 44 2.80 1.87 9.82
C ILE A 44 1.33 1.50 9.96
N LEU A 45 0.56 1.53 8.86
CA LEU A 45 -0.85 1.18 8.87
C LEU A 45 -1.06 -0.27 9.30
N GLY A 46 -0.25 -1.19 8.76
CA GLY A 46 -0.28 -2.61 9.11
C GLY A 46 -0.02 -2.85 10.59
N GLU A 47 0.96 -2.18 11.19
CA GLU A 47 1.22 -2.28 12.63
C GLU A 47 0.12 -1.64 13.47
N THR A 48 -0.42 -0.48 13.03
CA THR A 48 -1.50 0.24 13.72
C THR A 48 -2.74 -0.63 13.91
N ILE A 49 -3.16 -1.36 12.87
CA ILE A 49 -4.39 -2.15 12.92
C ILE A 49 -4.17 -3.61 13.31
N HIS A 50 -2.91 -4.06 13.47
CA HIS A 50 -2.58 -5.48 13.70
C HIS A 50 -3.32 -6.05 14.92
N SER A 51 -3.29 -5.36 16.05
CA SER A 51 -3.93 -5.80 17.29
C SER A 51 -5.45 -5.96 17.14
N LYS A 52 -6.08 -5.13 16.31
CA LYS A 52 -7.52 -5.17 16.01
C LYS A 52 -7.85 -6.32 15.09
N VAL A 53 -7.09 -6.49 14.00
CA VAL A 53 -7.27 -7.57 13.02
C VAL A 53 -7.18 -8.95 13.69
N PHE A 54 -6.21 -9.13 14.60
CA PHE A 54 -5.97 -10.40 15.29
C PHE A 54 -6.60 -10.47 16.68
N GLN A 55 -7.53 -9.57 17.01
CA GLN A 55 -8.27 -9.63 18.26
C GLN A 55 -9.04 -10.97 18.34
N PRO A 56 -8.94 -11.76 19.44
CA PRO A 56 -9.48 -13.11 19.48
C PRO A 56 -10.96 -13.23 19.10
N LYS A 57 -11.80 -12.31 19.58
CA LYS A 57 -13.24 -12.29 19.29
C LYS A 57 -13.53 -12.08 17.81
N LEU A 58 -12.84 -11.13 17.18
CA LEU A 58 -13.00 -10.84 15.76
C LEU A 58 -12.39 -11.96 14.91
N TYR A 59 -11.19 -12.43 15.25
CA TYR A 59 -10.49 -13.47 14.52
C TYR A 59 -11.26 -14.79 14.45
N GLN A 60 -11.99 -15.15 15.51
CA GLN A 60 -12.87 -16.33 15.51
C GLN A 60 -14.03 -16.21 14.51
N SER A 61 -14.53 -14.99 14.26
CA SER A 61 -15.62 -14.73 13.31
C SER A 61 -15.20 -14.83 11.83
N TYR A 62 -13.89 -14.79 11.54
CA TYR A 62 -13.38 -14.89 10.18
C TYR A 62 -13.61 -16.27 9.57
N THR A 63 -13.89 -16.30 8.26
CA THR A 63 -13.93 -17.53 7.47
C THR A 63 -12.53 -18.18 7.42
N ASP A 64 -12.49 -19.49 7.17
CA ASP A 64 -11.22 -20.20 7.03
C ASP A 64 -10.39 -19.67 5.85
N GLU A 65 -11.06 -19.24 4.77
CA GLU A 65 -10.41 -18.58 3.64
C GLU A 65 -9.74 -17.27 4.07
N LEU A 66 -10.41 -16.41 4.84
CA LEU A 66 -9.78 -15.18 5.33
C LEU A 66 -8.63 -15.48 6.29
N LYS A 67 -8.80 -16.42 7.24
CA LYS A 67 -7.72 -16.84 8.14
C LYS A 67 -6.50 -17.36 7.37
N TYR A 68 -6.73 -18.11 6.29
CA TYR A 68 -5.65 -18.55 5.41
C TYR A 68 -4.94 -17.37 4.76
N ARG A 69 -5.68 -16.41 4.19
CA ARG A 69 -5.11 -15.20 3.58
C ARG A 69 -4.35 -14.35 4.59
N LEU A 70 -4.82 -14.25 5.83
CA LEU A 70 -4.18 -13.45 6.90
C LEU A 70 -2.79 -13.99 7.30
N ARG A 71 -2.42 -15.22 6.90
CA ARG A 71 -1.03 -15.70 7.04
C ARG A 71 -0.04 -14.83 6.28
N GLY A 72 -0.48 -14.17 5.20
CA GLY A 72 0.30 -13.22 4.42
C GLY A 72 0.25 -11.77 4.92
N TYR A 73 -0.39 -11.48 6.07
CA TYR A 73 -0.72 -10.13 6.54
C TYR A 73 0.45 -9.13 6.44
N LYS A 74 1.65 -9.53 6.86
CA LYS A 74 2.86 -8.68 6.84
C LYS A 74 3.20 -8.13 5.45
N ASN A 75 2.75 -8.80 4.40
CA ASN A 75 3.02 -8.42 3.02
C ASN A 75 1.79 -7.81 2.32
N TYR A 76 0.67 -7.62 3.01
CA TYR A 76 -0.54 -7.04 2.43
C TYR A 76 -0.24 -5.69 1.79
N SER A 77 -0.91 -5.43 0.67
CA SER A 77 -0.89 -4.11 0.04
C SER A 77 -1.75 -3.12 0.84
N LEU A 78 -1.57 -1.82 0.59
CA LEU A 78 -2.40 -0.78 1.24
C LEU A 78 -3.90 -1.05 1.02
N TYR A 79 -4.32 -1.34 -0.20
CA TYR A 79 -5.68 -1.71 -0.55
C TYR A 79 -6.24 -2.84 0.34
N LEU A 80 -5.46 -3.89 0.62
CA LEU A 80 -5.92 -4.98 1.48
C LEU A 80 -6.06 -4.55 2.95
N LEU A 81 -5.16 -3.69 3.44
CA LEU A 81 -5.25 -3.14 4.80
C LEU A 81 -6.45 -2.19 4.92
N GLU A 82 -6.62 -1.28 3.97
CA GLU A 82 -7.76 -0.36 3.86
C GLU A 82 -9.08 -1.13 3.81
N LYS A 83 -9.12 -2.21 3.02
CA LYS A 83 -10.28 -3.08 2.93
C LYS A 83 -10.58 -3.79 4.25
N LEU A 84 -9.58 -4.27 4.99
CA LEU A 84 -9.81 -4.86 6.32
C LEU A 84 -10.44 -3.85 7.28
N ILE A 85 -9.99 -2.59 7.24
CA ILE A 85 -10.56 -1.51 8.05
C ILE A 85 -12.04 -1.32 7.70
N ALA A 86 -12.36 -1.22 6.41
CA ALA A 86 -13.73 -1.00 5.94
C ALA A 86 -14.66 -2.20 6.20
N ASP A 87 -14.25 -3.41 5.81
CA ASP A 87 -15.07 -4.63 5.89
C ASP A 87 -15.40 -5.01 7.34
N TYR A 88 -14.51 -4.72 8.29
CA TYR A 88 -14.67 -5.06 9.71
C TYR A 88 -14.90 -3.86 10.62
N ASN A 89 -15.04 -2.66 10.05
CA ASN A 89 -15.19 -1.41 10.78
C ASN A 89 -14.16 -1.28 11.92
N LEU A 90 -12.89 -1.50 11.58
CA LEU A 90 -11.80 -1.47 12.57
C LEU A 90 -11.57 -0.05 13.05
N ASP A 91 -11.48 0.12 14.37
CA ASP A 91 -11.10 1.40 14.95
C ASP A 91 -9.69 1.79 14.50
N PHE A 92 -9.55 2.99 13.95
CA PHE A 92 -8.27 3.58 13.59
C PHE A 92 -7.75 4.47 14.73
N GLU A 93 -6.61 4.08 15.30
CA GLU A 93 -5.95 4.83 16.38
C GLU A 93 -4.88 5.75 15.78
N ALA A 94 -5.26 7.00 15.50
CA ALA A 94 -4.36 8.00 14.93
C ALA A 94 -3.14 8.29 15.82
N GLU A 95 -3.27 8.13 17.14
CA GLU A 95 -2.17 8.23 18.10
C GLU A 95 -1.07 7.22 17.78
N THR A 96 -1.41 5.93 17.72
CA THR A 96 -0.48 4.83 17.40
C THR A 96 0.14 5.01 16.03
N TYR A 97 -0.66 5.39 15.03
CA TYR A 97 -0.14 5.67 13.69
C TYR A 97 0.93 6.79 13.73
N LYS A 98 0.66 7.90 14.42
CA LYS A 98 1.58 9.05 14.51
C LYS A 98 2.85 8.71 15.28
N GLU A 99 2.73 7.97 16.38
CA GLU A 99 3.90 7.48 17.13
C GLU A 99 4.82 6.67 16.22
N LEU A 100 4.30 5.64 15.56
CA LEU A 100 5.04 4.80 14.62
C LEU A 100 5.59 5.59 13.42
N PHE A 101 4.84 6.58 12.94
CA PHE A 101 5.31 7.49 11.89
C PHE A 101 6.55 8.27 12.34
N PHE A 102 6.53 8.85 13.55
CA PHE A 102 7.67 9.59 14.09
C PHE A 102 8.85 8.67 14.40
N ASP A 103 8.61 7.47 14.93
CA ASP A 103 9.65 6.47 15.13
C ASP A 103 10.37 6.15 13.82
N MET A 104 9.60 5.87 12.76
CA MET A 104 10.15 5.62 11.42
C MET A 104 10.88 6.84 10.87
N LEU A 105 10.36 8.05 11.09
CA LEU A 105 10.98 9.28 10.63
C LEU A 105 12.33 9.53 11.32
N PHE A 106 12.41 9.36 12.64
CA PHE A 106 13.60 9.62 13.44
C PHE A 106 14.67 8.52 13.32
N LEU A 107 14.26 7.26 13.16
CA LEU A 107 15.17 6.16 12.83
C LEU A 107 15.88 6.40 11.50
N ASN A 108 15.20 7.04 10.56
CA ASN A 108 15.70 7.32 9.22
C ASN A 108 16.05 8.81 9.02
N ARG A 109 16.35 9.54 10.10
CA ARG A 109 16.56 11.00 10.09
C ARG A 109 17.60 11.46 9.06
N ASP A 110 18.65 10.67 8.84
CA ASP A 110 19.72 10.99 7.91
C ASP A 110 19.24 10.85 6.45
N LEU A 111 18.43 9.82 6.17
CA LEU A 111 17.81 9.62 4.85
C LEU A 111 16.82 10.75 4.51
N TYR A 112 16.08 11.22 5.51
CA TYR A 112 15.14 12.34 5.35
C TYR A 112 15.79 13.72 5.51
N ASN A 113 17.10 13.78 5.77
CA ASN A 113 17.86 15.02 6.01
C ASN A 113 17.15 15.95 7.03
N LEU A 114 16.70 15.38 8.15
CA LEU A 114 15.95 16.11 9.16
C LEU A 114 16.83 17.15 9.83
N LYS A 115 16.42 18.42 9.72
CA LYS A 115 17.11 19.54 10.35
C LYS A 115 16.64 19.72 11.79
N ASN A 116 17.52 20.20 12.67
CA ASN A 116 17.14 20.57 14.04
C ASN A 116 15.97 21.56 14.08
N SER A 117 15.83 22.44 13.08
CA SER A 117 14.69 23.36 12.96
C SER A 117 13.33 22.66 12.87
N PHE A 118 13.26 21.46 12.29
CA PHE A 118 12.03 20.67 12.26
C PHE A 118 11.68 20.17 13.66
N ILE A 119 12.68 19.70 14.41
CA ILE A 119 12.52 19.25 15.80
C ILE A 119 12.08 20.42 16.69
N ASP A 120 12.69 21.59 16.54
CA ASP A 120 12.33 22.79 17.31
C ASP A 120 10.89 23.25 17.00
N ASP A 121 10.45 23.17 15.74
CA ASP A 121 9.08 23.48 15.36
C ASP A 121 8.09 22.46 15.91
N LEU A 122 8.43 21.16 15.92
CA LEU A 122 7.61 20.09 16.52
C LEU A 122 7.42 20.32 18.02
N GLU A 123 8.48 20.69 18.75
CA GLU A 123 8.38 20.99 20.17
C GLU A 123 7.43 22.16 20.44
N LYS A 124 7.59 23.26 19.69
CA LYS A 124 6.69 24.42 19.81
C LYS A 124 5.25 24.06 19.49
N LEU A 125 5.03 23.23 18.46
CA LEU A 125 3.71 22.81 18.04
C LEU A 125 3.04 21.95 19.10
N LYS A 126 3.78 20.99 19.68
CA LYS A 126 3.31 20.12 20.75
C LYS A 126 2.72 20.91 21.92
N TYR A 127 3.39 21.97 22.38
CA TYR A 127 2.92 22.77 23.53
C TYR A 127 1.57 23.48 23.31
N LYS A 128 1.07 23.56 22.06
CA LYS A 128 -0.27 24.09 21.79
C LYS A 128 -1.38 23.11 22.11
N TYR A 129 -1.08 21.81 22.19
CA TYR A 129 -2.08 20.75 22.38
C TYR A 129 -1.89 20.14 23.76
N ALA A 130 -2.93 20.26 24.57
CA ALA A 130 -2.97 19.71 25.91
C ALA A 130 -3.84 18.44 25.90
N VAL A 131 -3.18 17.30 26.07
CA VAL A 131 -3.69 16.03 26.61
C VAL A 131 -4.62 15.18 25.74
N ASP A 132 -5.51 15.75 24.92
CA ASP A 132 -6.48 14.94 24.18
C ASP A 132 -5.97 14.47 22.81
N PHE A 133 -6.05 13.15 22.57
CA PHE A 133 -5.72 12.56 21.28
C PHE A 133 -6.81 12.80 20.23
N GLU A 134 -6.37 13.06 19.01
CA GLU A 134 -7.27 13.24 17.87
C GLU A 134 -8.04 11.95 17.57
N LYS A 135 -9.38 12.06 17.53
CA LYS A 135 -10.27 11.02 17.02
C LYS A 135 -10.66 11.36 15.58
N ILE A 136 -10.15 10.59 14.64
CA ILE A 136 -10.38 10.76 13.21
C ILE A 136 -10.56 9.38 12.57
N SER A 137 -11.46 9.26 11.59
CA SER A 137 -11.59 8.02 10.83
C SER A 137 -10.38 7.84 9.91
N TYR A 138 -10.09 6.60 9.52
CA TYR A 138 -8.98 6.34 8.60
C TYR A 138 -9.18 7.06 7.25
N GLU A 139 -10.41 7.12 6.73
CA GLU A 139 -10.71 7.79 5.46
C GLU A 139 -10.38 9.27 5.50
N ASN A 140 -10.78 9.96 6.58
CA ASN A 140 -10.49 11.38 6.76
C ASN A 140 -9.00 11.62 6.98
N PHE A 141 -8.34 10.73 7.74
CA PHE A 141 -6.90 10.81 7.95
C PHE A 141 -6.12 10.69 6.65
N ILE A 142 -6.37 9.63 5.86
CA ILE A 142 -5.62 9.35 4.65
C ILE A 142 -5.91 10.37 3.53
N ALA A 143 -7.13 10.92 3.48
CA ALA A 143 -7.46 12.01 2.56
C ALA A 143 -6.54 13.23 2.71
N GLN A 144 -6.15 13.56 3.95
CA GLN A 144 -5.19 14.62 4.23
C GLN A 144 -3.74 14.14 4.09
N PHE A 145 -3.43 12.95 4.64
CA PHE A 145 -2.07 12.45 4.74
C PHE A 145 -1.47 12.02 3.40
N ASN A 146 -2.30 11.67 2.40
CA ASN A 146 -1.84 11.29 1.06
C ASN A 146 -0.99 12.36 0.36
N GLU A 147 -1.13 13.63 0.72
CA GLU A 147 -0.33 14.71 0.11
C GLU A 147 1.18 14.59 0.34
N ILE A 148 1.59 13.88 1.39
CA ILE A 148 3.01 13.66 1.73
C ILE A 148 3.48 12.24 1.39
N ILE A 149 2.59 11.38 0.88
CA ILE A 149 2.93 10.02 0.49
C ILE A 149 3.31 10.02 -1.00
N TYR A 150 4.31 9.22 -1.37
CA TYR A 150 4.66 8.97 -2.77
C TYR A 150 4.95 7.50 -3.02
N GLU A 151 4.65 7.00 -4.21
CA GLU A 151 4.99 5.63 -4.61
C GLU A 151 6.38 5.61 -5.28
N PRO A 152 7.38 4.94 -4.70
CA PRO A 152 8.69 4.81 -5.31
C PRO A 152 8.67 3.86 -6.51
N SER A 153 9.61 4.04 -7.45
CA SER A 153 9.80 3.10 -8.55
C SER A 153 10.11 1.69 -8.03
N GLY A 154 9.50 0.67 -8.66
CA GLY A 154 9.63 -0.73 -8.25
C GLY A 154 8.68 -1.18 -7.14
N TYR A 155 7.70 -0.34 -6.78
CA TYR A 155 6.63 -0.64 -5.83
C TYR A 155 5.26 -0.41 -6.48
N LEU A 156 4.26 -1.15 -5.98
CA LEU A 156 2.84 -0.91 -6.24
C LEU A 156 2.08 -1.04 -4.92
N ASP A 157 1.29 -0.03 -4.56
CA ASP A 157 0.42 -0.04 -3.38
C ASP A 157 1.21 -0.37 -2.09
N GLY A 158 2.45 0.15 -2.02
CA GLY A 158 3.42 -0.09 -0.96
C GLY A 158 4.13 -1.46 -0.96
N VAL A 159 3.85 -2.34 -1.92
CA VAL A 159 4.47 -3.67 -2.04
C VAL A 159 5.52 -3.65 -3.15
N SER A 160 6.68 -4.29 -2.91
CA SER A 160 7.71 -4.42 -3.96
C SER A 160 7.20 -5.26 -5.12
N LEU A 161 7.37 -4.79 -6.36
CA LEU A 161 6.98 -5.53 -7.58
C LEU A 161 7.62 -6.93 -7.67
N LYS A 162 8.77 -7.14 -7.00
CA LYS A 162 9.46 -8.43 -6.94
C LYS A 162 8.66 -9.53 -6.25
N ILE A 163 7.83 -9.16 -5.28
CA ILE A 163 7.03 -10.10 -4.49
C ILE A 163 5.53 -9.92 -4.68
N LEU A 164 5.10 -8.83 -5.35
CA LEU A 164 3.71 -8.45 -5.51
C LEU A 164 2.86 -9.61 -6.05
N LYS A 165 3.34 -10.29 -7.09
CA LYS A 165 2.62 -11.40 -7.70
C LYS A 165 2.28 -12.49 -6.69
N ASP A 166 3.26 -12.93 -5.90
CA ASP A 166 3.06 -13.95 -4.89
C ASP A 166 2.09 -13.48 -3.80
N VAL A 167 2.27 -12.24 -3.34
CA VAL A 167 1.38 -11.63 -2.34
C VAL A 167 -0.07 -11.65 -2.82
N LEU A 168 -0.34 -11.17 -4.03
CA LEU A 168 -1.69 -11.10 -4.59
C LEU A 168 -2.26 -12.50 -4.85
N ILE A 169 -1.45 -13.45 -5.31
CA ILE A 169 -1.87 -14.85 -5.52
C ILE A 169 -2.34 -15.50 -4.22
N TYR A 170 -1.69 -15.25 -3.09
CA TYR A 170 -2.06 -15.91 -1.83
C TYR A 170 -3.02 -15.11 -0.95
N SER A 171 -3.02 -13.79 -1.06
CA SER A 171 -3.71 -12.90 -0.10
C SER A 171 -4.99 -12.25 -0.64
N CYS A 172 -5.18 -12.21 -1.96
CA CYS A 172 -6.36 -11.59 -2.57
C CYS A 172 -7.43 -12.61 -2.95
N THR A 173 -8.66 -12.16 -3.14
CA THR A 173 -9.68 -12.83 -3.95
C THR A 173 -9.64 -12.29 -5.39
N LEU A 174 -10.42 -12.85 -6.31
CA LEU A 174 -10.59 -12.26 -7.66
C LEU A 174 -11.23 -10.87 -7.59
N GLY A 175 -12.13 -10.65 -6.63
CA GLY A 175 -12.73 -9.34 -6.38
C GLY A 175 -11.69 -8.33 -5.89
N ASP A 176 -10.77 -8.75 -5.05
CA ASP A 176 -9.69 -7.89 -4.53
C ASP A 176 -8.74 -7.42 -5.64
N ILE A 177 -8.38 -8.30 -6.58
CA ILE A 177 -7.53 -7.92 -7.72
C ILE A 177 -8.23 -6.87 -8.59
N ARG A 178 -9.54 -7.01 -8.79
CA ARG A 178 -10.33 -6.03 -9.54
C ARG A 178 -10.45 -4.70 -8.81
N GLY A 179 -10.70 -4.73 -7.50
CA GLY A 179 -10.77 -3.51 -6.68
C GLY A 179 -9.43 -2.79 -6.62
N LEU A 180 -8.32 -3.53 -6.53
CA LEU A 180 -6.98 -2.97 -6.65
C LEU A 180 -6.78 -2.30 -8.02
N GLY A 181 -7.17 -2.99 -9.11
CA GLY A 181 -7.13 -2.38 -10.44
C GLY A 181 -7.93 -1.09 -10.52
N GLU A 182 -9.17 -1.08 -10.02
CA GLU A 182 -10.05 0.10 -10.00
C GLU A 182 -9.44 1.27 -9.23
N LYS A 183 -8.76 1.02 -8.10
CA LYS A 183 -8.00 2.03 -7.33
C LYS A 183 -6.97 2.78 -8.19
N TYR A 184 -6.36 2.08 -9.15
CA TYR A 184 -5.36 2.63 -10.07
C TYR A 184 -5.92 2.94 -11.48
N GLY A 185 -7.25 2.94 -11.64
CA GLY A 185 -7.90 3.25 -12.92
C GLY A 185 -7.81 2.13 -13.97
N VAL A 186 -7.43 0.91 -13.58
CA VAL A 186 -7.31 -0.26 -14.45
C VAL A 186 -8.52 -1.18 -14.28
N LYS A 187 -9.34 -1.32 -15.32
CA LYS A 187 -10.47 -2.25 -15.33
C LYS A 187 -9.98 -3.67 -15.65
N VAL A 188 -9.62 -4.44 -14.61
CA VAL A 188 -9.20 -5.84 -14.76
C VAL A 188 -10.41 -6.71 -15.15
N PRO A 189 -10.45 -7.28 -16.37
CA PRO A 189 -11.57 -8.08 -16.82
C PRO A 189 -11.50 -9.50 -16.22
N ARG A 190 -12.63 -10.23 -16.24
CA ARG A 190 -12.65 -11.69 -15.98
C ARG A 190 -12.45 -12.52 -17.24
N ARG A 191 -12.86 -11.95 -18.38
CA ARG A 191 -12.73 -12.52 -19.72
C ARG A 191 -12.20 -11.47 -20.67
N ILE A 192 -11.27 -11.86 -21.53
CA ILE A 192 -10.77 -11.02 -22.62
C ILE A 192 -11.25 -11.58 -23.95
N ASN A 193 -11.49 -10.70 -24.92
CA ASN A 193 -11.76 -11.12 -26.29
C ASN A 193 -10.42 -11.35 -27.04
N LYS A 194 -10.49 -11.93 -28.24
CA LYS A 194 -9.31 -12.20 -29.07
C LYS A 194 -8.47 -10.94 -29.33
N GLY A 195 -9.12 -9.80 -29.61
CA GLY A 195 -8.41 -8.53 -29.83
C GLY A 195 -7.57 -8.11 -28.62
N LYS A 196 -8.16 -8.09 -27.41
CA LYS A 196 -7.42 -7.80 -26.18
C LYS A 196 -6.32 -8.79 -25.88
N LEU A 197 -6.51 -10.08 -26.21
CA LEU A 197 -5.45 -11.08 -26.07
C LEU A 197 -4.25 -10.71 -26.95
N ILE A 198 -4.48 -10.28 -28.19
CA ILE A 198 -3.43 -9.81 -29.10
C ILE A 198 -2.76 -8.55 -28.55
N ASP A 199 -3.53 -7.58 -28.05
CA ASP A 199 -2.98 -6.34 -27.46
C ASP A 199 -2.05 -6.64 -26.29
N ILE A 200 -2.44 -7.56 -25.40
CA ILE A 200 -1.62 -7.99 -24.26
C ILE A 200 -0.33 -8.66 -24.73
N LEU A 201 -0.40 -9.55 -25.73
CA LEU A 201 0.77 -10.24 -26.27
C LEU A 201 1.71 -9.25 -26.98
N ALA A 202 1.15 -8.31 -27.73
CA ALA A 202 1.92 -7.26 -28.40
C ALA A 202 2.65 -6.36 -27.40
N ALA A 203 1.96 -5.90 -26.36
CA ALA A 203 2.56 -5.09 -25.30
C ALA A 203 3.65 -5.86 -24.54
N ARG A 204 3.38 -7.12 -24.16
CA ARG A 204 4.31 -7.94 -23.36
C ARG A 204 5.58 -8.29 -24.14
N PHE A 205 5.44 -8.72 -25.39
CA PHE A 205 6.57 -9.13 -26.21
C PHE A 205 7.16 -7.99 -27.04
N ARG A 206 6.63 -6.76 -26.88
CA ARG A 206 7.05 -5.56 -27.62
C ARG A 206 7.05 -5.80 -29.14
N LEU A 207 5.98 -6.42 -29.62
CA LEU A 207 5.82 -6.76 -31.03
C LEU A 207 5.67 -5.49 -31.88
N THR A 208 6.17 -5.55 -33.11
CA THR A 208 5.88 -4.50 -34.11
C THR A 208 4.42 -4.57 -34.57
N SER A 209 3.94 -3.51 -35.23
CA SER A 209 2.58 -3.49 -35.80
C SER A 209 2.35 -4.64 -36.78
N GLU A 210 3.35 -4.97 -37.59
CA GLU A 210 3.30 -6.08 -38.56
C GLU A 210 3.24 -7.45 -37.85
N GLU A 211 4.04 -7.64 -36.79
CA GLU A 211 4.02 -8.86 -35.99
C GLU A 211 2.69 -9.03 -35.25
N ALA A 212 2.08 -7.94 -34.77
CA ALA A 212 0.77 -7.95 -34.14
C ALA A 212 -0.35 -8.26 -35.15
N GLU A 213 -0.24 -7.79 -36.39
CA GLU A 213 -1.19 -8.15 -37.45
C GLU A 213 -1.15 -9.64 -37.78
N LEU A 214 0.02 -10.27 -37.81
CA LEU A 214 0.15 -11.72 -38.00
C LEU A 214 -0.50 -12.54 -36.88
N LEU A 215 -0.71 -11.95 -35.70
CA LEU A 215 -1.47 -12.59 -34.62
C LEU A 215 -2.99 -12.55 -34.85
N ASN A 216 -3.51 -11.63 -35.68
CA ASN A 216 -4.94 -11.59 -36.00
C ASN A 216 -5.40 -12.82 -36.79
N ASP A 217 -4.54 -13.41 -37.60
CA ASP A 217 -4.88 -14.59 -38.40
C ASP A 217 -4.89 -15.88 -37.58
N LYS A 218 -4.24 -15.89 -36.42
CA LYS A 218 -4.19 -17.05 -35.52
C LYS A 218 -5.51 -17.25 -34.79
N SER A 219 -5.93 -18.50 -34.62
CA SER A 219 -7.00 -18.88 -33.70
C SER A 219 -6.61 -18.57 -32.25
N VAL A 220 -7.59 -18.53 -31.35
CA VAL A 220 -7.35 -18.31 -29.92
C VAL A 220 -6.38 -19.35 -29.35
N LEU A 221 -6.55 -20.62 -29.71
CA LEU A 221 -5.70 -21.70 -29.22
C LEU A 221 -4.24 -21.50 -29.67
N GLU A 222 -4.02 -21.05 -30.90
CA GLU A 222 -2.69 -20.77 -31.43
C GLU A 222 -2.04 -19.57 -30.73
N LEU A 223 -2.83 -18.57 -30.32
CA LEU A 223 -2.34 -17.44 -29.51
C LEU A 223 -1.93 -17.87 -28.10
N GLU A 224 -2.69 -18.77 -27.47
CA GLU A 224 -2.36 -19.33 -26.16
C GLU A 224 -1.08 -20.19 -26.22
N ILE A 225 -0.93 -21.00 -27.28
CA ILE A 225 0.30 -21.79 -27.53
C ILE A 225 1.48 -20.86 -27.75
N TYR A 226 1.32 -19.83 -28.59
CA TYR A 226 2.36 -18.82 -28.85
C TYR A 226 2.83 -18.13 -27.56
N ALA A 227 1.89 -17.72 -26.70
CA ALA A 227 2.21 -17.12 -25.41
C ALA A 227 3.02 -18.09 -24.55
N LYS A 228 2.57 -19.34 -24.46
CA LYS A 228 3.19 -20.39 -23.63
C LYS A 228 4.61 -20.71 -24.07
N GLU A 229 4.86 -20.81 -25.38
CA GLU A 229 6.20 -21.02 -25.95
C GLU A 229 7.17 -19.88 -25.59
N LYS A 230 6.67 -18.66 -25.46
CA LYS A 230 7.43 -17.50 -24.99
C LYS A 230 7.46 -17.32 -23.47
N GLY A 231 7.02 -18.33 -22.70
CA GLY A 231 7.07 -18.32 -21.24
C GLY A 231 5.96 -17.51 -20.56
N PHE A 232 4.87 -17.20 -21.27
CA PHE A 232 3.72 -16.48 -20.73
C PHE A 232 2.46 -17.34 -20.81
N GLN A 233 1.83 -17.63 -19.67
CA GLN A 233 0.55 -18.34 -19.64
C GLN A 233 -0.58 -17.31 -19.56
N ILE A 234 -1.51 -17.37 -20.50
CA ILE A 234 -2.72 -16.55 -20.51
C ILE A 234 -3.83 -17.33 -21.24
N SER A 235 -5.08 -17.16 -20.80
CA SER A 235 -6.26 -17.72 -21.47
C SER A 235 -7.39 -16.69 -21.57
N ILE A 236 -8.36 -16.92 -22.46
CA ILE A 236 -9.54 -16.05 -22.61
C ILE A 236 -10.31 -15.90 -21.30
N ASP A 237 -10.48 -17.00 -20.55
CA ASP A 237 -10.90 -16.97 -19.16
C ASP A 237 -9.66 -16.68 -18.31
N LEU A 238 -9.56 -15.46 -17.78
CA LEU A 238 -8.37 -15.08 -17.02
C LEU A 238 -8.37 -15.81 -15.68
N LYS A 239 -7.31 -16.56 -15.42
CA LYS A 239 -7.03 -17.07 -14.08
C LYS A 239 -6.54 -15.93 -13.19
N LYS A 240 -6.52 -16.19 -11.89
CA LYS A 240 -6.02 -15.23 -10.90
C LYS A 240 -4.63 -14.68 -11.23
N SER A 241 -3.71 -15.57 -11.63
CA SER A 241 -2.35 -15.17 -12.03
C SER A 241 -2.38 -14.23 -13.24
N ASP A 242 -3.26 -14.49 -14.21
CA ASP A 242 -3.36 -13.68 -15.44
C ASP A 242 -3.96 -12.31 -15.13
N MET A 243 -4.94 -12.26 -14.22
CA MET A 243 -5.54 -11.01 -13.74
C MET A 243 -4.57 -10.12 -12.96
N ILE A 244 -3.58 -10.72 -12.29
CA ILE A 244 -2.53 -9.98 -11.56
C ILE A 244 -1.49 -9.41 -12.54
N GLU A 245 -1.24 -10.11 -13.63
CA GLU A 245 -0.27 -9.70 -14.64
C GLU A 245 -0.83 -8.61 -15.58
N TYR A 246 -2.15 -8.61 -15.79
CA TYR A 246 -2.88 -7.61 -16.57
C TYR A 246 -2.91 -6.25 -15.87
#